data_AF-A0A6L3VI59-F1
#
_entry.id   AF-A0A6L3VI59-F1
#
_cell.length_a   1.000
_cell.length_b   1.000
_cell.length_c   1.000
_cell.angle_alpha   90.00
_cell.angle_beta   90.00
_cell.angle_gamma   90.00
#
_symmetry.space_group_name_H-M   'P 1'
#
loop_
_entity.id
_entity.type
_entity.pdbx_description
1 polymer ?
#
loop_
_entity_poly.entity_id
_entity_poly.type
_entity_poly.pdbx_seq_one_letter_code
_entity_poly.pdbx_strand_id
1 'polypeptide(L)'
;MTAPAAAEGVRAALRDTVRDDAAARARALLVARLAIALYLVELLLNLLRPHVLPDEPTLSIFQKAAGSEGSVGRLLATPQAVFWTLLAGIAAGAALQAFVLVTRPDERRARALTWAIIGVLLLPFGLIPLVVVGSYPGQALACVPGTAFVLWLLHHAQRLARIPLAMLLVAFGWGALIVFGLGRAYSNLAFGTINGFVLKGHKSDLAGQIHTQYRVIDGMLVHLALVNALLVAAGVVLLLALFRHRVTDAVTGLVLGAAIGLGYNLVESVLFIRLYGLFSAFNGATGGFEYWIRQSIGLLGGQVAFGAVLGAGIGLAAQARDRGRRLRIALPALAAAFSGAVATETLAAWLSHLAHDHISVGGPLDTLIVSPFFWLLPQAPFFLVAVLLLVHGTRVRAAAARAAVSAETSTSPAITPQEAPFLVDPAVRFWTLVGTWRLQGWSGMRTLRRLQTAQLDLAAWRWRHPDPTGEEGNALRAKVMRLKAGPVPPAPMPPPPRPPAPPAQAPAPPAPRPGEAAS
;
A
#
# COMPACT_ATOMS: atom_id res chain seq x y z
N MET A 1 -19.04 -3.48 40.18
CA MET A 1 -17.72 -2.85 39.88
C MET A 1 -17.72 -1.47 40.47
N THR A 2 -16.82 -1.21 41.41
CA THR A 2 -16.61 0.13 41.96
C THR A 2 -16.00 1.02 40.87
N ALA A 3 -16.44 2.27 40.75
CA ALA A 3 -15.89 3.27 39.82
C ALA A 3 -14.34 3.29 39.69
N PRO A 4 -13.53 3.06 40.75
CA PRO A 4 -12.08 2.94 40.62
C PRO A 4 -11.59 1.79 39.71
N ALA A 5 -12.25 0.63 39.71
CA ALA A 5 -11.81 -0.53 38.91
C ALA A 5 -12.02 -0.30 37.40
N ALA A 6 -13.07 0.42 37.01
CA ALA A 6 -13.31 0.80 35.62
C ALA A 6 -12.28 1.82 35.12
N ALA A 7 -11.88 2.78 35.96
CA ALA A 7 -10.86 3.76 35.61
C ALA A 7 -9.46 3.12 35.44
N GLU A 8 -9.16 2.07 36.21
CA GLU A 8 -7.90 1.33 36.11
C GLU A 8 -7.83 0.48 34.84
N GLY A 9 -8.94 -0.15 34.44
CA GLY A 9 -9.08 -0.86 33.17
C GLY A 9 -8.85 0.03 31.94
N VAL A 10 -9.47 1.21 31.93
CA VAL A 10 -9.30 2.21 30.86
C VAL A 10 -7.84 2.68 30.77
N ARG A 11 -7.18 2.90 31.92
CA ARG A 11 -5.75 3.28 31.95
C ARG A 11 -4.86 2.16 31.41
N ALA A 12 -5.16 0.90 31.69
CA ALA A 12 -4.41 -0.24 31.17
C ALA A 12 -4.57 -0.39 29.64
N ALA A 13 -5.80 -0.31 29.12
CA ALA A 13 -6.07 -0.38 27.68
C ALA A 13 -5.44 0.79 26.90
N LEU A 14 -5.46 1.99 27.46
CA LEU A 14 -4.77 3.16 26.89
C LEU A 14 -3.25 2.96 26.88
N ARG A 15 -2.66 2.38 27.94
CA ARG A 15 -1.22 2.08 27.97
C ARG A 15 -0.82 1.07 26.90
N ASP A 16 -1.63 0.03 26.67
CA ASP A 16 -1.32 -1.00 25.68
C ASP A 16 -1.41 -0.46 24.24
N THR A 17 -2.42 0.36 23.94
CA THR A 17 -2.54 1.01 22.62
C THR A 17 -1.42 2.02 22.35
N VAL A 18 -0.99 2.77 23.35
CA VAL A 18 0.16 3.68 23.27
C VAL A 18 1.48 2.91 23.07
N ARG A 19 1.67 1.80 23.81
CA ARG A 19 2.88 0.97 23.71
C ARG A 19 3.04 0.35 22.32
N ASP A 20 1.94 -0.05 21.70
CA ASP A 20 1.93 -0.58 20.34
C ASP A 20 2.35 0.44 19.29
N ASP A 21 1.90 1.69 19.44
CA ASP A 21 2.24 2.77 18.52
C ASP A 21 3.73 3.16 18.62
N ALA A 22 4.33 3.10 19.81
CA ALA A 22 5.77 3.32 19.97
C ALA A 22 6.61 2.23 19.28
N ALA A 23 6.25 0.95 19.45
CA ALA A 23 6.96 -0.16 18.83
C ALA A 23 6.84 -0.14 17.29
N ALA A 24 5.65 0.19 16.76
CA ALA A 24 5.45 0.31 15.32
C ALA A 24 6.25 1.46 14.71
N ARG A 25 6.29 2.63 15.38
CA ARG A 25 7.14 3.77 14.98
C ARG A 25 8.63 3.42 14.98
N ALA A 26 9.11 2.71 16.00
CA ALA A 26 10.51 2.28 16.07
C ALA A 26 10.88 1.33 14.93
N ARG A 27 9.98 0.39 14.58
CA ARG A 27 10.16 -0.51 13.44
C ARG A 27 10.14 0.24 12.10
N ALA A 28 9.27 1.22 11.94
CA ALA A 28 9.21 2.08 10.75
C ALA A 28 10.53 2.84 10.53
N LEU A 29 11.06 3.45 11.60
CA LEU A 29 12.37 4.09 11.57
C LEU A 29 13.51 3.12 11.26
N LEU A 30 13.47 1.90 11.83
CA LEU A 30 14.45 0.87 11.53
C LEU A 30 14.44 0.51 10.04
N VAL A 31 13.27 0.33 9.44
CA VAL A 31 13.15 0.06 7.99
C VAL A 31 13.74 1.20 7.17
N ALA A 32 13.42 2.46 7.51
CA ALA A 32 13.97 3.61 6.79
C ALA A 32 15.50 3.70 6.90
N ARG A 33 16.05 3.44 8.10
CA ARG A 33 17.50 3.41 8.33
C ARG A 33 18.19 2.26 7.59
N LEU A 34 17.58 1.08 7.58
CA LEU A 34 18.11 -0.07 6.84
C LEU A 34 18.11 0.20 5.33
N ALA A 35 17.07 0.83 4.79
CA ALA A 35 17.07 1.28 3.40
C ALA A 35 18.27 2.20 3.14
N ILE A 36 18.42 3.28 3.90
CA ILE A 36 19.56 4.20 3.71
C ILE A 36 20.91 3.49 3.85
N ALA A 37 21.08 2.63 4.86
CA ALA A 37 22.32 1.88 5.05
C ALA A 37 22.64 1.00 3.84
N LEU A 38 21.65 0.30 3.27
CA LEU A 38 21.84 -0.50 2.06
C LEU A 38 22.18 0.37 0.85
N TYR A 39 21.54 1.54 0.69
CA TYR A 39 21.91 2.48 -0.37
C TYR A 39 23.36 2.97 -0.23
N LEU A 40 23.82 3.26 0.99
CA LEU A 40 25.20 3.66 1.25
C LEU A 40 26.20 2.53 0.97
N VAL A 41 25.82 1.27 1.20
CA VAL A 41 26.62 0.12 0.78
C VAL A 41 26.73 0.05 -0.74
N GLU A 42 25.62 0.23 -1.47
CA GLU A 42 25.64 0.29 -2.95
C GLU A 42 26.52 1.45 -3.46
N LEU A 43 26.46 2.60 -2.79
CA LEU A 43 27.31 3.75 -3.10
C LEU A 43 28.79 3.41 -2.88
N LEU A 44 29.13 2.75 -1.77
CA LEU A 44 30.50 2.32 -1.48
C LEU A 44 31.00 1.31 -2.51
N LEU A 45 30.19 0.31 -2.87
CA LEU A 45 30.54 -0.65 -3.92
C LEU A 45 30.75 0.05 -5.27
N ASN A 46 29.94 1.06 -5.58
CA ASN A 46 30.08 1.87 -6.78
C ASN A 46 31.36 2.72 -6.80
N LEU A 47 31.80 3.24 -5.64
CA LEU A 47 33.09 3.94 -5.50
C LEU A 47 34.28 3.01 -5.68
N LEU A 48 34.15 1.74 -5.30
CA LEU A 48 35.20 0.72 -5.41
C LEU A 48 35.26 0.06 -6.79
N ARG A 49 34.37 0.45 -7.72
CA ARG A 49 34.35 -0.13 -9.07
C ARG A 49 35.60 0.28 -9.86
N PRO A 50 36.13 -0.57 -10.74
CA PRO A 50 37.17 -0.17 -11.68
C PRO A 50 36.61 0.83 -12.69
N HIS A 51 37.39 1.87 -13.02
CA HIS A 51 37.02 2.85 -14.05
C HIS A 51 37.19 2.22 -15.43
N VAL A 52 36.19 2.39 -16.28
CA VAL A 52 36.18 1.86 -17.66
C VAL A 52 36.70 2.90 -18.64
N LEU A 53 36.42 4.18 -18.40
CA LEU A 53 36.88 5.31 -19.22
C LEU A 53 37.88 6.19 -18.45
N PRO A 54 38.86 6.83 -19.13
CA PRO A 54 39.84 7.70 -18.48
C PRO A 54 39.21 8.87 -17.71
N ASP A 55 38.13 9.45 -18.25
CA ASP A 55 37.44 10.61 -17.69
C ASP A 55 36.12 10.23 -16.99
N GLU A 56 35.95 8.96 -16.61
CA GLU A 56 34.76 8.51 -15.88
C GLU A 56 34.72 9.13 -14.48
N PRO A 57 33.58 9.70 -14.04
CA PRO A 57 33.47 10.20 -12.68
C PRO A 57 33.49 9.05 -11.66
N THR A 58 34.04 9.33 -10.48
CA THR A 58 34.16 8.37 -9.37
C THR A 58 32.84 7.65 -9.07
N LEU A 59 31.70 8.35 -9.16
CA LEU A 59 30.37 7.76 -9.01
C LEU A 59 29.65 7.71 -10.37
N SER A 60 29.11 6.55 -10.72
CA SER A 60 28.50 6.32 -12.04
C SER A 60 27.25 7.19 -12.26
N ILE A 61 26.58 7.60 -11.17
CA ILE A 61 25.44 8.51 -11.23
C ILE A 61 25.79 9.88 -11.81
N PHE A 62 27.07 10.30 -11.78
CA PHE A 62 27.52 11.56 -12.36
C PHE A 62 27.94 11.44 -13.82
N GLN A 63 27.93 10.23 -14.39
CA GLN A 63 28.24 10.03 -15.79
C GLN A 63 27.15 10.70 -16.65
N LYS A 64 27.55 11.64 -17.50
CA LYS A 64 26.65 12.33 -18.43
C LYS A 64 26.53 11.50 -19.70
N ALA A 65 25.29 11.20 -20.10
CA ALA A 65 25.05 10.71 -21.45
C ALA A 65 25.27 11.86 -22.45
N ALA A 66 26.17 11.69 -23.40
CA ALA A 66 26.39 12.69 -24.45
C ALA A 66 25.09 12.90 -25.26
N GLY A 67 24.69 14.15 -25.48
CA GLY A 67 23.54 14.50 -26.32
C GLY A 67 22.15 14.30 -25.69
N SER A 68 22.04 14.01 -24.39
CA SER A 68 20.73 13.85 -23.74
C SER A 68 20.12 15.20 -23.33
N GLU A 69 19.52 15.92 -24.28
CA GLU A 69 18.68 17.08 -23.97
C GLU A 69 17.20 16.69 -23.75
N GLY A 70 16.40 17.61 -23.20
CA GLY A 70 14.95 17.44 -23.05
C GLY A 70 14.50 16.47 -21.94
N SER A 71 13.40 15.75 -22.18
CA SER A 71 12.77 14.89 -21.16
C SER A 71 13.61 13.67 -20.77
N VAL A 72 14.35 13.11 -21.72
CA VAL A 72 15.29 11.99 -21.48
C VAL A 72 16.48 12.47 -20.65
N GLY A 73 17.04 13.64 -20.97
CA GLY A 73 18.10 14.27 -20.16
C GLY A 73 17.68 14.49 -18.70
N ARG A 74 16.47 14.99 -18.47
CA ARG A 74 15.91 15.13 -17.10
C ARG A 74 15.80 13.79 -16.38
N LEU A 75 15.32 12.75 -17.06
CA LEU A 75 15.23 11.41 -16.47
C LEU A 75 16.61 10.89 -16.08
N LEU A 76 17.61 11.06 -16.94
CA LEU A 76 19.00 10.64 -16.69
C LEU A 76 19.70 11.46 -15.60
N ALA A 77 19.30 12.72 -15.39
CA ALA A 77 19.81 13.54 -14.29
C ALA A 77 19.15 13.22 -12.93
N THR A 78 18.01 12.53 -12.92
CA THR A 78 17.24 12.25 -11.69
C THR A 78 18.04 11.51 -10.61
N PRO A 79 18.88 10.51 -10.93
CA PRO A 79 19.72 9.83 -9.92
C PRO A 79 20.66 10.80 -9.18
N GLN A 80 21.17 11.83 -9.84
CA GLN A 80 22.01 12.87 -9.21
C GLN A 80 21.18 13.71 -8.24
N ALA A 81 19.96 14.09 -8.65
CA ALA A 81 19.05 14.83 -7.78
C ALA A 81 18.65 13.99 -6.56
N VAL A 82 18.38 12.69 -6.73
CA VAL A 82 18.11 11.75 -5.63
C VAL A 82 19.30 11.67 -4.67
N PHE A 83 20.53 11.57 -5.18
CA PHE A 83 21.74 11.54 -4.35
C PHE A 83 21.86 12.79 -3.47
N TRP A 84 21.75 13.98 -4.05
CA TRP A 84 21.87 15.24 -3.29
C TRP A 84 20.73 15.44 -2.30
N THR A 85 19.50 15.15 -2.71
CA THR A 85 18.33 15.24 -1.82
C THR A 85 18.37 14.21 -0.70
N LEU A 86 18.97 13.03 -0.94
CA LEU A 86 19.20 12.04 0.10
C LEU A 86 20.22 12.52 1.13
N LEU A 87 21.35 13.10 0.70
CA LEU A 87 22.33 13.66 1.63
C LEU A 87 21.72 14.76 2.51
N ALA A 88 20.94 15.66 1.90
CA ALA A 88 20.18 16.68 2.62
C ALA A 88 19.17 16.04 3.59
N GLY A 89 18.47 14.99 3.15
CA GLY A 89 17.52 14.22 3.97
C GLY A 89 18.17 13.54 5.18
N ILE A 90 19.36 12.95 5.01
CA ILE A 90 20.13 12.36 6.11
C ILE A 90 20.50 13.43 7.15
N ALA A 91 21.03 14.58 6.69
CA ALA A 91 21.39 15.69 7.57
C ALA A 91 20.18 16.24 8.33
N ALA A 92 19.06 16.49 7.65
CA ALA A 92 17.82 16.96 8.26
C ALA A 92 17.22 15.91 9.21
N GLY A 93 17.26 14.63 8.86
CA GLY A 93 16.81 13.53 9.72
C GLY A 93 17.64 13.42 11.00
N ALA A 94 18.96 13.60 10.92
CA ALA A 94 19.84 13.65 12.08
C ALA A 94 19.55 14.86 12.97
N ALA A 95 19.37 16.05 12.39
CA ALA A 95 19.00 17.26 13.12
C ALA A 95 17.65 17.11 13.85
N LEU A 96 16.64 16.52 13.20
CA LEU A 96 15.35 16.24 13.82
C LEU A 96 15.47 15.22 14.96
N GLN A 97 16.30 14.18 14.82
CA GLN A 97 16.55 13.22 15.89
C GLN A 97 17.25 13.86 17.09
N ALA A 98 18.28 14.69 16.85
CA ALA A 98 18.93 15.47 17.90
C ALA A 98 17.94 16.40 18.61
N PHE A 99 17.06 17.07 17.85
CA PHE A 99 16.00 17.91 18.40
C PHE A 99 15.03 17.13 19.30
N VAL A 100 14.60 15.93 18.89
CA VAL A 100 13.75 15.05 19.71
C VAL A 100 14.45 14.65 21.02
N LEU A 101 15.75 14.33 20.95
CA LEU A 101 16.54 13.93 22.12
C LEU A 101 16.71 15.08 23.13
N VAL A 102 16.91 16.31 22.64
CA VAL A 102 17.09 17.51 23.48
C VAL A 102 15.78 18.00 24.07
N THR A 103 14.71 18.10 23.27
CA THR A 103 13.46 18.73 23.72
C THR A 103 12.51 17.79 24.45
N ARG A 104 12.71 16.47 24.36
CA ARG A 104 11.83 15.44 24.96
C ARG A 104 10.34 15.74 24.75
N PRO A 105 9.90 15.89 23.50
CA PRO A 105 8.57 16.40 23.18
C PRO A 105 7.47 15.46 23.63
N ASP A 106 6.29 16.01 23.94
CA ASP A 106 5.09 15.23 24.24
C ASP A 106 4.80 14.17 23.17
N GLU A 107 4.12 13.09 23.56
CA GLU A 107 3.94 11.90 22.72
C GLU A 107 3.37 12.21 21.32
N ARG A 108 2.41 13.13 21.23
CA ARG A 108 1.81 13.57 19.96
C ARG A 108 2.84 14.25 19.05
N ARG A 109 3.70 15.09 19.62
CA ARG A 109 4.76 15.79 18.89
C ARG A 109 5.90 14.83 18.53
N ALA A 110 6.26 13.90 19.42
CA ALA A 110 7.20 12.81 19.11
C ALA A 110 6.70 11.93 17.94
N ARG A 111 5.38 11.65 17.87
CA ARG A 111 4.75 10.95 16.74
C ARG A 111 4.92 11.72 15.44
N ALA A 112 4.55 13.00 15.43
CA ALA A 112 4.69 13.84 14.25
C ALA A 112 6.16 13.94 13.78
N LEU A 113 7.10 14.15 14.70
CA LEU A 113 8.54 14.21 14.41
C LEU A 113 9.07 12.88 13.87
N THR A 114 8.62 11.74 14.40
CA THR A 114 9.01 10.43 13.88
C THR A 114 8.57 10.24 12.43
N TRP A 115 7.33 10.59 12.11
CA TRP A 115 6.83 10.51 10.73
C TRP A 115 7.51 11.52 9.81
N ALA A 116 7.85 12.72 10.32
CA ALA A 116 8.64 13.70 9.59
C ALA A 116 10.05 13.15 9.28
N ILE A 117 10.72 12.51 10.25
CA ILE A 117 12.01 11.85 10.04
C ILE A 117 11.89 10.78 8.96
N ILE A 118 10.90 9.87 9.05
CA ILE A 118 10.69 8.83 8.04
C ILE A 118 10.45 9.45 6.66
N GLY A 119 9.62 10.49 6.60
CA GLY A 119 9.34 11.22 5.36
C GLY A 119 10.61 11.82 4.75
N VAL A 120 11.38 12.57 5.53
CA VAL A 120 12.62 13.21 5.07
C VAL A 120 13.66 12.18 4.61
N LEU A 121 13.72 11.00 5.24
CA LEU A 121 14.65 9.94 4.90
C LEU A 121 14.24 9.15 3.63
N LEU A 122 12.94 8.98 3.37
CA LEU A 122 12.44 8.15 2.27
C LEU A 122 11.93 8.94 1.05
N LEU A 123 11.48 10.19 1.24
CA LEU A 123 10.96 11.04 0.18
C LEU A 123 11.95 11.31 -0.97
N PRO A 124 13.28 11.43 -0.75
CA PRO A 124 14.24 11.57 -1.84
C PRO A 124 14.10 10.50 -2.92
N PHE A 125 13.80 9.26 -2.54
CA PHE A 125 13.59 8.15 -3.48
C PHE A 125 12.29 8.28 -4.26
N GLY A 126 11.28 8.95 -3.69
CA GLY A 126 10.04 9.30 -4.38
C GLY A 126 10.22 10.29 -5.54
N LEU A 127 11.39 10.94 -5.66
CA LEU A 127 11.65 11.89 -6.73
C LEU A 127 11.62 11.22 -8.12
N ILE A 128 12.19 10.01 -8.26
CA ILE A 128 12.18 9.26 -9.54
C ILE A 128 10.77 9.00 -10.05
N PRO A 129 9.87 8.35 -9.29
CA PRO A 129 8.50 8.10 -9.75
C PRO A 129 7.73 9.40 -9.99
N LEU A 130 7.94 10.44 -9.18
CA LEU A 130 7.29 11.74 -9.39
C LEU A 130 7.75 12.41 -10.70
N VAL A 131 9.04 12.34 -11.03
CA VAL A 131 9.56 12.83 -12.32
C VAL A 131 9.00 12.04 -13.49
N VAL A 132 8.88 10.71 -13.37
CA VAL A 132 8.28 9.86 -14.41
C VAL A 132 6.82 10.26 -14.65
N VAL A 133 6.00 10.32 -13.61
CA VAL A 133 4.58 10.67 -13.72
C VAL A 133 4.40 12.12 -14.17
N GLY A 134 5.18 13.05 -13.64
CA GLY A 134 5.13 14.46 -14.00
C GLY A 134 5.61 14.76 -15.42
N SER A 135 6.57 13.98 -15.94
CA SER A 135 7.04 14.12 -17.32
C SER A 135 6.07 13.53 -18.33
N TYR A 136 5.27 12.54 -17.94
CA TYR A 136 4.39 11.76 -18.83
C TYR A 136 2.94 11.68 -18.30
N PRO A 137 2.27 12.83 -18.08
CA PRO A 137 0.96 12.86 -17.44
C PRO A 137 -0.14 12.17 -18.27
N GLY A 138 -0.05 12.21 -19.61
CA GLY A 138 -1.01 11.54 -20.49
C GLY A 138 -0.99 10.02 -20.33
N GLN A 139 0.22 9.43 -20.30
CA GLN A 139 0.41 8.01 -20.04
C GLN A 139 -0.04 7.63 -18.63
N ALA A 140 0.27 8.48 -17.62
CA ALA A 140 -0.21 8.27 -16.26
C ALA A 140 -1.73 8.25 -16.18
N LEU A 141 -2.41 9.22 -16.79
CA LEU A 141 -3.88 9.27 -16.85
C LEU A 141 -4.47 8.05 -17.56
N ALA A 142 -3.84 7.58 -18.63
CA ALA A 142 -4.27 6.38 -19.35
C ALA A 142 -4.21 5.11 -18.48
N CYS A 143 -3.24 5.01 -17.56
CA CYS A 143 -3.08 3.85 -16.66
C CYS A 143 -4.00 3.88 -15.44
N VAL A 144 -4.58 5.05 -15.10
CA VAL A 144 -5.42 5.22 -13.89
C VAL A 144 -6.66 4.33 -13.90
N PRO A 145 -7.47 4.22 -14.98
CA PRO A 145 -8.70 3.43 -14.95
C PRO A 145 -8.45 1.95 -14.63
N GLY A 146 -7.49 1.31 -15.29
CA GLY A 146 -7.12 -0.09 -15.04
C GLY A 146 -6.61 -0.28 -13.61
N THR A 147 -5.69 0.57 -13.19
CA THR A 147 -5.12 0.54 -11.83
C THR A 147 -6.19 0.75 -10.75
N ALA A 148 -7.09 1.72 -10.93
CA ALA A 148 -8.19 2.01 -10.02
C ALA A 148 -9.19 0.84 -9.96
N PHE A 149 -9.47 0.21 -11.11
CA PHE A 149 -10.31 -0.99 -11.16
C PHE A 149 -9.69 -2.15 -10.38
N VAL A 150 -8.39 -2.40 -10.49
CA VAL A 150 -7.71 -3.44 -9.70
C VAL A 150 -7.69 -3.09 -8.21
N LEU A 151 -7.41 -1.84 -7.82
CA LEU A 151 -7.51 -1.42 -6.41
C LEU A 151 -8.94 -1.63 -5.88
N TRP A 152 -9.94 -1.29 -6.68
CA TRP A 152 -11.34 -1.51 -6.35
C TRP A 152 -11.62 -3.01 -6.17
N LEU A 153 -11.12 -3.87 -7.08
CA LEU A 153 -11.26 -5.32 -6.99
C LEU A 153 -10.59 -5.86 -5.72
N LEU A 154 -9.35 -5.46 -5.43
CA LEU A 154 -8.60 -5.84 -4.23
C LEU A 154 -9.35 -5.43 -2.95
N HIS A 155 -9.92 -4.23 -2.93
CA HIS A 155 -10.72 -3.75 -1.79
C HIS A 155 -12.01 -4.56 -1.59
N HIS A 156 -12.69 -4.93 -2.67
CA HIS A 156 -13.99 -5.62 -2.63
C HIS A 156 -13.88 -7.15 -2.56
N ALA A 157 -12.75 -7.74 -2.96
CA ALA A 157 -12.47 -9.17 -2.84
C ALA A 157 -12.47 -9.62 -1.36
N GLN A 158 -12.17 -8.70 -0.45
CA GLN A 158 -12.21 -8.94 0.99
C GLN A 158 -13.64 -8.83 1.51
N ARG A 159 -14.37 -9.94 1.57
CA ARG A 159 -15.78 -9.92 2.02
C ARG A 159 -15.94 -9.74 3.54
N LEU A 160 -14.93 -10.13 4.31
CA LEU A 160 -14.88 -10.14 5.78
C LEU A 160 -13.58 -9.49 6.24
N ALA A 161 -13.64 -8.65 7.29
CA ALA A 161 -12.51 -7.88 7.81
C ALA A 161 -11.79 -7.10 6.70
N ARG A 162 -12.52 -6.21 6.03
CA ARG A 162 -11.97 -5.35 4.96
C ARG A 162 -10.85 -4.47 5.49
N ILE A 163 -9.76 -4.40 4.73
CA ILE A 163 -8.73 -3.40 4.96
C ILE A 163 -9.34 -2.01 4.72
N PRO A 164 -9.10 -1.03 5.62
CA PRO A 164 -9.48 0.36 5.36
C PRO A 164 -8.86 0.86 4.06
N LEU A 165 -9.62 1.59 3.23
CA LEU A 165 -9.12 2.10 1.94
C LEU A 165 -7.82 2.90 2.11
N ALA A 166 -7.69 3.70 3.17
CA ALA A 166 -6.46 4.43 3.48
C ALA A 166 -5.23 3.51 3.58
N MET A 167 -5.34 2.35 4.22
CA MET A 167 -4.22 1.40 4.33
C MET A 167 -3.90 0.77 2.97
N LEU A 168 -4.91 0.50 2.14
CA LEU A 168 -4.70 0.03 0.76
C LEU A 168 -4.01 1.10 -0.11
N LEU A 169 -4.40 2.36 0.02
CA LEU A 169 -3.79 3.49 -0.68
C LEU A 169 -2.36 3.76 -0.19
N VAL A 170 -2.07 3.58 1.10
CA VAL A 170 -0.69 3.65 1.63
C VAL A 170 0.15 2.51 1.08
N ALA A 171 -0.39 1.28 1.02
CA ALA A 171 0.29 0.14 0.40
C ALA A 171 0.60 0.43 -1.08
N PHE A 172 -0.38 0.92 -1.83
CA PHE A 172 -0.21 1.36 -3.20
C PHE A 172 0.84 2.47 -3.34
N GLY A 173 0.78 3.51 -2.50
CA GLY A 173 1.74 4.61 -2.48
C GLY A 173 3.16 4.15 -2.13
N TRP A 174 3.31 3.16 -1.25
CA TRP A 174 4.60 2.52 -0.95
C TRP A 174 5.17 1.86 -2.20
N GLY A 175 4.35 1.13 -2.96
CA GLY A 175 4.74 0.57 -4.26
C GLY A 175 5.21 1.61 -5.26
N ALA A 176 4.36 2.62 -5.48
CA ALA A 176 4.57 3.64 -6.50
C ALA A 176 5.75 4.56 -6.19
N LEU A 177 5.92 4.96 -4.92
CA LEU A 177 6.94 5.95 -4.54
C LEU A 177 8.21 5.30 -4.03
N ILE A 178 8.07 4.27 -3.18
CA ILE A 178 9.19 3.73 -2.41
C ILE A 178 9.80 2.53 -3.12
N VAL A 179 9.02 1.51 -3.49
CA VAL A 179 9.56 0.32 -4.17
C VAL A 179 10.14 0.70 -5.52
N PHE A 180 9.38 1.44 -6.35
CA PHE A 180 9.87 1.89 -7.65
C PHE A 180 11.07 2.84 -7.53
N GLY A 181 10.99 3.82 -6.63
CA GLY A 181 12.03 4.82 -6.42
C GLY A 181 13.35 4.24 -5.91
N LEU A 182 13.31 3.50 -4.80
CA LEU A 182 14.49 2.84 -4.22
C LEU A 182 15.04 1.78 -5.17
N GLY A 183 14.18 0.94 -5.77
CA GLY A 183 14.61 -0.06 -6.75
C GLY A 183 15.44 0.55 -7.86
N ARG A 184 14.95 1.62 -8.49
CA ARG A 184 15.70 2.34 -9.55
C ARG A 184 16.95 3.05 -9.03
N ALA A 185 16.91 3.66 -7.85
CA ALA A 185 18.07 4.32 -7.26
C ALA A 185 19.22 3.32 -6.99
N TYR A 186 18.89 2.14 -6.45
CA TYR A 186 19.86 1.10 -6.13
C TYR A 186 20.40 0.48 -7.41
N SER A 187 19.48 0.12 -8.32
CA SER A 187 19.84 -0.48 -9.59
C SER A 187 20.68 0.44 -10.47
N ASN A 188 20.50 1.75 -10.43
CA ASN A 188 21.37 2.67 -11.17
C ASN A 188 22.82 2.69 -10.65
N LEU A 189 23.02 2.55 -9.33
CA LEU A 189 24.36 2.39 -8.74
C LEU A 189 24.93 1.01 -9.07
N ALA A 190 24.13 -0.05 -8.90
CA ALA A 190 24.52 -1.40 -9.23
C ALA A 190 24.89 -1.55 -10.71
N PHE A 191 24.21 -0.84 -11.62
CA PHE A 191 24.54 -0.83 -13.04
C PHE A 191 25.98 -0.37 -13.25
N GLY A 192 26.36 0.78 -12.69
CA GLY A 192 27.74 1.24 -12.77
C GLY A 192 28.73 0.23 -12.20
N THR A 193 28.44 -0.31 -11.02
CA THR A 193 29.29 -1.29 -10.33
C THR A 193 29.49 -2.56 -11.17
N ILE A 194 28.40 -3.21 -11.58
CA ILE A 194 28.39 -4.43 -12.39
C ILE A 194 29.09 -4.16 -13.71
N ASN A 195 28.75 -3.06 -14.38
CA ASN A 195 29.36 -2.66 -15.65
C ASN A 195 30.88 -2.52 -15.52
N GLY A 196 31.37 -1.82 -14.49
CA GLY A 196 32.81 -1.69 -14.24
C GLY A 196 33.52 -3.04 -14.06
N PHE A 197 32.99 -3.91 -13.21
CA PHE A 197 33.61 -5.21 -12.95
C PHE A 197 33.53 -6.19 -14.13
N VAL A 198 32.45 -6.13 -14.94
CA VAL A 198 32.27 -7.04 -16.08
C VAL A 198 33.05 -6.57 -17.31
N LEU A 199 33.18 -5.26 -17.56
CA LEU A 199 33.92 -4.71 -18.71
C LEU A 199 35.43 -4.73 -18.54
N LYS A 200 35.95 -4.89 -17.32
CA LYS A 200 37.40 -4.87 -17.07
C LYS A 200 38.10 -6.01 -17.84
N GLY A 201 38.88 -5.63 -18.87
CA GLY A 201 39.68 -6.55 -19.67
C GLY A 201 39.00 -7.10 -20.94
N HIS A 202 37.87 -6.55 -21.36
CA HIS A 202 37.20 -6.98 -22.59
C HIS A 202 37.92 -6.47 -23.86
N LYS A 203 37.95 -7.33 -24.89
CA LYS A 203 38.48 -7.00 -26.22
C LYS A 203 37.50 -6.11 -26.98
N SER A 204 38.01 -5.33 -27.94
CA SER A 204 37.27 -4.30 -28.67
C SER A 204 36.34 -4.83 -29.77
N ASP A 205 36.07 -6.13 -29.84
CA ASP A 205 35.20 -6.71 -30.86
C ASP A 205 33.72 -6.55 -30.51
N LEU A 206 32.89 -6.31 -31.53
CA LEU A 206 31.47 -6.01 -31.37
C LEU A 206 30.69 -7.15 -30.69
N ALA A 207 31.02 -8.40 -31.02
CA ALA A 207 30.36 -9.57 -30.44
C ALA A 207 30.63 -9.69 -28.93
N GLY A 208 31.89 -9.48 -28.51
CA GLY A 208 32.26 -9.42 -27.09
C GLY A 208 31.54 -8.29 -26.33
N GLN A 209 31.40 -7.11 -26.95
CA GLN A 209 30.65 -6.00 -26.35
C GLN A 209 29.17 -6.34 -26.15
N ILE A 210 28.51 -6.91 -27.16
CA ILE A 210 27.10 -7.32 -27.08
C ILE A 210 26.91 -8.37 -25.98
N HIS A 211 27.76 -9.40 -25.95
CA HIS A 211 27.69 -10.45 -24.94
C HIS A 211 27.89 -9.89 -23.51
N THR A 212 28.82 -8.96 -23.34
CA THR A 212 29.05 -8.27 -22.07
C THR A 212 27.84 -7.45 -21.63
N GLN A 213 27.21 -6.71 -22.55
CA GLN A 213 25.99 -5.95 -22.23
C GLN A 213 24.86 -6.86 -21.75
N TYR A 214 24.64 -8.01 -22.39
CA TYR A 214 23.65 -8.99 -21.90
C TYR A 214 23.95 -9.47 -20.48
N ARG A 215 25.23 -9.78 -20.18
CA ARG A 215 25.63 -10.17 -18.82
C ARG A 215 25.40 -9.07 -17.79
N VAL A 216 25.63 -7.81 -18.14
CA VAL A 216 25.32 -6.66 -17.27
C VAL A 216 23.82 -6.57 -17.05
N ILE A 217 23.01 -6.70 -18.10
CA ILE A 217 21.53 -6.67 -18.02
C ILE A 217 21.01 -7.81 -17.14
N ASP A 218 21.52 -9.04 -17.27
CA ASP A 218 21.12 -10.17 -16.44
C ASP A 218 21.45 -9.93 -14.96
N GLY A 219 22.66 -9.44 -14.67
CA GLY A 219 23.06 -9.06 -13.31
C GLY A 219 22.16 -7.95 -12.73
N MET A 220 21.80 -6.98 -13.56
CA MET A 220 20.90 -5.91 -13.20
C MET A 220 19.47 -6.37 -12.90
N LEU A 221 18.96 -7.30 -13.70
CA LEU A 221 17.64 -7.89 -13.54
C LEU A 221 17.55 -8.68 -12.23
N VAL A 222 18.57 -9.48 -11.92
CA VAL A 222 18.68 -10.19 -10.64
C VAL A 222 18.73 -9.20 -9.47
N HIS A 223 19.56 -8.16 -9.57
CA HIS A 223 19.69 -7.15 -8.52
C HIS A 223 18.37 -6.41 -8.27
N LEU A 224 17.73 -5.91 -9.32
CA LEU A 224 16.46 -5.19 -9.25
C LEU A 224 15.35 -6.10 -8.68
N ALA A 225 15.26 -7.35 -9.13
CA ALA A 225 14.29 -8.31 -8.62
C ALA A 225 14.44 -8.56 -7.11
N LEU A 226 15.68 -8.69 -6.62
CA LEU A 226 15.96 -8.90 -5.20
C LEU A 226 15.57 -7.66 -4.38
N VAL A 227 16.03 -6.48 -4.81
CA VAL A 227 15.74 -5.21 -4.12
C VAL A 227 14.23 -4.98 -4.06
N ASN A 228 13.52 -5.14 -5.18
CA ASN A 228 12.06 -4.99 -5.23
C ASN A 228 11.36 -5.95 -4.26
N ALA A 229 11.72 -7.24 -4.27
CA ALA A 229 11.13 -8.23 -3.36
C ALA A 229 11.36 -7.87 -1.88
N LEU A 230 12.55 -7.40 -1.51
CA LEU A 230 12.85 -6.95 -0.15
C LEU A 230 12.05 -5.71 0.26
N LEU A 231 11.91 -4.74 -0.64
CA LEU A 231 11.17 -3.50 -0.37
C LEU A 231 9.65 -3.73 -0.28
N VAL A 232 9.12 -4.65 -1.09
CA VAL A 232 7.73 -5.12 -0.95
C VAL A 232 7.55 -5.80 0.40
N ALA A 233 8.45 -6.71 0.77
CA ALA A 233 8.40 -7.39 2.07
C ALA A 233 8.43 -6.40 3.23
N ALA A 234 9.32 -5.41 3.17
CA ALA A 234 9.43 -4.35 4.17
C ALA A 234 8.12 -3.54 4.30
N GLY A 235 7.51 -3.17 3.17
CA GLY A 235 6.22 -2.47 3.14
C GLY A 235 5.10 -3.28 3.78
N VAL A 236 4.99 -4.57 3.43
CA VAL A 236 3.99 -5.47 4.05
C VAL A 236 4.24 -5.60 5.54
N VAL A 237 5.46 -5.92 5.98
CA VAL A 237 5.80 -6.07 7.40
C VAL A 237 5.49 -4.80 8.19
N LEU A 238 5.82 -3.64 7.64
CA LEU A 238 5.55 -2.34 8.26
C LEU A 238 4.05 -2.11 8.43
N LEU A 239 3.26 -2.34 7.40
CA LEU A 239 1.80 -2.17 7.44
C LEU A 239 1.13 -3.19 8.37
N LEU A 240 1.60 -4.44 8.39
CA LEU A 240 1.14 -5.44 9.35
C LEU A 240 1.48 -5.05 10.79
N ALA A 241 2.65 -4.44 11.02
CA ALA A 241 3.05 -3.97 12.34
C ALA A 241 2.21 -2.77 12.81
N LEU A 242 1.98 -1.78 11.93
CA LEU A 242 1.19 -0.58 12.23
C LEU A 242 -0.29 -0.90 12.45
N PHE A 243 -0.82 -1.88 11.70
CA PHE A 243 -2.24 -2.24 11.72
C PHE A 243 -2.47 -3.64 12.29
N ARG A 244 -1.61 -4.12 13.21
CA ARG A 244 -1.68 -5.47 13.80
C ARG A 244 -3.07 -5.82 14.34
N HIS A 245 -3.76 -4.82 14.89
CA HIS A 245 -5.10 -4.95 15.47
C HIS A 245 -6.21 -5.15 14.44
N ARG A 246 -5.95 -4.88 13.15
CA ARG A 246 -6.92 -4.99 12.05
C ARG A 246 -6.66 -6.21 11.17
N VAL A 247 -5.44 -6.75 11.20
CA VAL A 247 -4.88 -7.47 10.07
C VAL A 247 -3.81 -8.47 10.54
N THR A 248 -4.04 -9.77 10.34
CA THR A 248 -3.05 -10.80 10.74
C THR A 248 -3.08 -12.06 9.90
N ASP A 249 -3.59 -12.07 8.66
CA ASP A 249 -3.69 -13.32 7.89
C ASP A 249 -3.16 -13.24 6.46
N ALA A 250 -3.15 -14.39 5.80
CA ALA A 250 -2.71 -14.56 4.42
C ALA A 250 -3.43 -13.64 3.44
N VAL A 251 -4.76 -13.48 3.57
CA VAL A 251 -5.57 -12.68 2.63
C VAL A 251 -5.24 -11.20 2.76
N THR A 252 -5.04 -10.71 3.99
CA THR A 252 -4.62 -9.32 4.11
C THR A 252 -3.22 -9.12 3.60
N GLY A 253 -2.28 -9.99 4.00
CA GLY A 253 -0.92 -9.94 3.49
C GLY A 253 -0.90 -9.91 1.96
N LEU A 254 -1.69 -10.79 1.33
CA LEU A 254 -1.89 -10.87 -0.12
C LEU A 254 -2.34 -9.54 -0.71
N VAL A 255 -3.42 -8.96 -0.17
CA VAL A 255 -3.98 -7.72 -0.71
C VAL A 255 -3.03 -6.52 -0.54
N LEU A 256 -2.30 -6.46 0.58
CA LEU A 256 -1.30 -5.41 0.79
C LEU A 256 -0.13 -5.55 -0.19
N GLY A 257 0.38 -6.77 -0.34
CA GLY A 257 1.46 -7.06 -1.28
C GLY A 257 1.04 -6.80 -2.73
N ALA A 258 -0.17 -7.20 -3.12
CA ALA A 258 -0.74 -6.91 -4.43
C ALA A 258 -0.88 -5.40 -4.68
N ALA A 259 -1.34 -4.64 -3.69
CA ALA A 259 -1.47 -3.19 -3.80
C ALA A 259 -0.10 -2.49 -3.94
N ILE A 260 0.92 -2.93 -3.18
CA ILE A 260 2.30 -2.46 -3.35
C ILE A 260 2.79 -2.78 -4.77
N GLY A 261 2.65 -4.02 -5.23
CA GLY A 261 3.03 -4.42 -6.58
C GLY A 261 2.32 -3.59 -7.66
N LEU A 262 1.06 -3.25 -7.44
CA LEU A 262 0.25 -2.46 -8.37
C LEU A 262 0.70 -1.00 -8.43
N GLY A 263 1.08 -0.41 -7.29
CA GLY A 263 1.68 0.92 -7.25
C GLY A 263 2.98 0.98 -8.04
N TYR A 264 3.85 -0.02 -7.85
CA TYR A 264 5.07 -0.17 -8.65
C TYR A 264 4.74 -0.30 -10.15
N ASN A 265 3.81 -1.18 -10.50
CA ASN A 265 3.44 -1.46 -11.88
C ASN A 265 2.85 -0.23 -12.60
N LEU A 266 2.10 0.64 -11.90
CA LEU A 266 1.60 1.89 -12.45
C LEU A 266 2.76 2.76 -12.97
N VAL A 267 3.73 3.08 -12.09
CA VAL A 267 4.82 3.99 -12.47
C VAL A 267 5.72 3.36 -13.53
N GLU A 268 5.97 2.05 -13.39
CA GLU A 268 6.76 1.31 -14.36
C GLU A 268 6.11 1.28 -15.75
N SER A 269 4.79 1.09 -15.81
CA SER A 269 4.05 1.14 -17.07
C SER A 269 4.15 2.51 -17.72
N VAL A 270 4.00 3.60 -16.96
CA VAL A 270 4.17 4.98 -17.48
C VAL A 270 5.55 5.18 -18.08
N LEU A 271 6.59 4.71 -17.39
CA LEU A 271 7.97 4.79 -17.89
C LEU A 271 8.12 3.99 -19.18
N PHE A 272 7.72 2.72 -19.21
CA PHE A 272 7.98 1.83 -20.33
C PHE A 272 7.13 2.16 -21.57
N ILE A 273 5.87 2.53 -21.42
CA ILE A 273 5.03 3.01 -22.53
C ILE A 273 5.72 4.15 -23.27
N ARG A 274 6.33 5.08 -22.52
CA ARG A 274 7.07 6.19 -23.12
C ARG A 274 8.41 5.77 -23.68
N LEU A 275 9.19 5.00 -22.91
CA LEU A 275 10.55 4.62 -23.28
C LEU A 275 10.56 3.78 -24.56
N TYR A 276 9.77 2.71 -24.62
CA TYR A 276 9.66 1.87 -25.81
C TYR A 276 8.96 2.60 -26.95
N GLY A 277 7.97 3.46 -26.66
CA GLY A 277 7.38 4.34 -27.67
C GLY A 277 8.39 5.29 -28.34
N LEU A 278 9.45 5.71 -27.64
CA LEU A 278 10.52 6.54 -28.21
C LEU A 278 11.50 5.72 -29.06
N PHE A 279 11.73 4.47 -28.67
CA PHE A 279 12.66 3.55 -29.31
C PHE A 279 11.99 2.58 -30.29
N SER A 280 10.74 2.84 -30.67
CA SER A 280 9.95 1.93 -31.52
C SER A 280 10.63 1.60 -32.84
N ALA A 281 11.41 2.55 -33.38
CA ALA A 281 12.20 2.35 -34.60
C ALA A 281 13.33 1.32 -34.44
N PHE A 282 13.81 1.07 -33.22
CA PHE A 282 14.93 0.16 -32.93
C PHE A 282 14.48 -1.20 -32.40
N ASN A 283 13.36 -1.24 -31.68
CA ASN A 283 12.90 -2.45 -30.98
C ASN A 283 11.58 -3.03 -31.51
N GLY A 284 10.92 -2.36 -32.47
CA GLY A 284 9.62 -2.78 -33.02
C GLY A 284 8.43 -2.65 -32.04
N ALA A 285 8.67 -2.37 -30.76
CA ALA A 285 7.65 -2.23 -29.73
C ALA A 285 7.11 -0.80 -29.71
N THR A 286 5.81 -0.65 -29.90
CA THR A 286 5.15 0.67 -29.80
C THR A 286 4.69 0.95 -28.37
N GLY A 287 4.53 2.22 -28.02
CA GLY A 287 3.91 2.59 -26.74
C GLY A 287 2.48 2.02 -26.58
N GLY A 288 1.76 1.83 -27.69
CA GLY A 288 0.45 1.17 -27.68
C GLY A 288 0.54 -0.31 -27.30
N PHE A 289 1.55 -1.03 -27.81
CA PHE A 289 1.81 -2.41 -27.43
C PHE A 289 2.20 -2.54 -25.95
N GLU A 290 3.09 -1.67 -25.45
CA GLU A 290 3.44 -1.65 -24.02
C GLU A 290 2.22 -1.37 -23.13
N TYR A 291 1.34 -0.46 -23.55
CA TYR A 291 0.10 -0.21 -22.83
C TYR A 291 -0.79 -1.47 -22.80
N TRP A 292 -0.99 -2.10 -23.95
CA TRP A 292 -1.77 -3.32 -24.07
C TRP A 292 -1.25 -4.44 -23.16
N ILE A 293 0.05 -4.73 -23.22
CA ILE A 293 0.62 -5.86 -22.46
C ILE A 293 0.70 -5.57 -20.96
N ARG A 294 0.98 -4.33 -20.54
CA ARG A 294 1.17 -4.00 -19.12
C ARG A 294 -0.10 -3.57 -18.39
N GLN A 295 -1.00 -2.84 -19.05
CA GLN A 295 -2.19 -2.25 -18.42
C GLN A 295 -3.50 -2.99 -18.73
N SER A 296 -3.55 -3.76 -19.81
CA SER A 296 -4.76 -4.53 -20.15
C SER A 296 -4.62 -5.99 -19.74
N ILE A 297 -3.65 -6.71 -20.32
CA ILE A 297 -3.51 -8.16 -20.11
C ILE A 297 -2.68 -8.47 -18.85
N GLY A 298 -1.52 -7.83 -18.71
CA GLY A 298 -0.52 -8.13 -17.68
C GLY A 298 -0.72 -7.39 -16.36
N LEU A 299 -1.79 -6.60 -16.20
CA LEU A 299 -1.93 -5.70 -15.05
C LEU A 299 -1.95 -6.43 -13.70
N LEU A 300 -2.57 -7.61 -13.64
CA LEU A 300 -2.61 -8.46 -12.45
C LEU A 300 -1.39 -9.41 -12.33
N GLY A 301 -0.52 -9.42 -13.35
CA GLY A 301 0.69 -10.20 -13.40
C GLY A 301 1.89 -9.51 -12.75
N GLY A 302 3.08 -10.04 -13.04
CA GLY A 302 4.37 -9.48 -12.66
C GLY A 302 4.42 -9.13 -11.17
N GLN A 303 4.77 -7.88 -10.89
CA GLN A 303 4.95 -7.37 -9.52
C GLN A 303 3.66 -7.43 -8.68
N VAL A 304 2.48 -7.39 -9.29
CA VAL A 304 1.20 -7.54 -8.55
C VAL A 304 1.05 -8.97 -8.04
N ALA A 305 1.28 -9.97 -8.90
CA ALA A 305 1.21 -11.38 -8.52
C ALA A 305 2.34 -11.77 -7.55
N PHE A 306 3.58 -11.34 -7.80
CA PHE A 306 4.71 -11.62 -6.90
C PHE A 306 4.52 -10.95 -5.54
N GLY A 307 4.08 -9.69 -5.54
CA GLY A 307 3.74 -8.97 -4.33
C GLY A 307 2.61 -9.66 -3.56
N ALA A 308 1.57 -10.14 -4.24
CA ALA A 308 0.48 -10.90 -3.64
C ALA A 308 0.98 -12.17 -2.92
N VAL A 309 1.80 -12.99 -3.60
CA VAL A 309 2.35 -14.23 -3.02
C VAL A 309 3.27 -13.93 -1.83
N LEU A 310 4.19 -12.98 -1.99
CA LEU A 310 5.09 -12.53 -0.92
C LEU A 310 4.31 -12.03 0.29
N GLY A 311 3.35 -11.14 0.04
CA GLY A 311 2.51 -10.57 1.08
C GLY A 311 1.71 -11.65 1.82
N ALA A 312 1.14 -12.62 1.10
CA ALA A 312 0.43 -13.75 1.70
C ALA A 312 1.33 -14.57 2.63
N GLY A 313 2.54 -14.90 2.17
CA GLY A 313 3.54 -15.61 2.96
C GLY A 313 3.95 -14.85 4.23
N ILE A 314 4.16 -13.53 4.14
CA ILE A 314 4.44 -12.70 5.31
C ILE A 314 3.24 -12.65 6.26
N GLY A 315 2.01 -12.56 5.73
CA GLY A 315 0.78 -12.61 6.52
C GLY A 315 0.64 -13.93 7.29
N LEU A 316 0.95 -15.06 6.66
CA LEU A 316 1.01 -16.37 7.31
C LEU A 316 2.13 -16.47 8.34
N ALA A 317 3.32 -15.96 8.01
CA ALA A 317 4.45 -15.92 8.94
C ALA A 317 4.12 -15.09 10.19
N ALA A 318 3.38 -13.98 10.05
CA ALA A 318 2.96 -13.17 11.19
C ALA A 318 2.06 -13.92 12.18
N GLN A 319 1.34 -14.97 11.74
CA GLN A 319 0.51 -15.82 12.60
C GLN A 319 1.30 -16.88 13.37
N ALA A 320 2.46 -17.30 12.86
CA ALA A 320 3.23 -18.34 13.51
C ALA A 320 3.77 -17.84 14.86
N ARG A 321 3.63 -18.65 15.91
CA ARG A 321 4.13 -18.31 17.26
C ARG A 321 5.66 -18.45 17.36
N ASP A 322 6.21 -19.46 16.71
CA ASP A 322 7.64 -19.77 16.71
C ASP A 322 8.39 -19.03 15.59
N ARG A 323 9.52 -18.39 15.94
CA ARG A 323 10.41 -17.68 15.01
C ARG A 323 10.94 -18.60 13.92
N GLY A 324 11.26 -19.85 14.22
CA GLY A 324 11.70 -20.82 13.23
C GLY A 324 10.64 -21.05 12.15
N ARG A 325 9.40 -21.31 12.57
CA ARG A 325 8.25 -21.42 11.66
C ARG A 325 7.97 -20.14 10.88
N ARG A 326 8.13 -18.94 11.46
CA ARG A 326 8.00 -17.66 10.74
C ARG A 326 8.95 -17.60 9.55
N LEU A 327 10.23 -17.92 9.78
CA LEU A 327 11.26 -17.89 8.74
C LEU A 327 11.01 -18.95 7.65
N ARG A 328 10.60 -20.17 8.04
CA ARG A 328 10.25 -21.24 7.10
C ARG A 328 9.09 -20.89 6.17
N ILE A 329 8.22 -19.95 6.55
CA ILE A 329 7.11 -19.48 5.70
C ILE A 329 7.52 -18.24 4.89
N ALA A 330 8.19 -17.27 5.53
CA ALA A 330 8.55 -16.01 4.89
C ALA A 330 9.64 -16.17 3.83
N LEU A 331 10.65 -17.01 4.05
CA LEU A 331 11.77 -17.17 3.11
C LEU A 331 11.33 -17.78 1.77
N PRO A 332 10.53 -18.87 1.72
CA PRO A 332 10.03 -19.37 0.44
C PRO A 332 9.15 -18.35 -0.29
N ALA A 333 8.37 -17.54 0.42
CA ALA A 333 7.56 -16.50 -0.19
C ALA A 333 8.42 -15.38 -0.82
N LEU A 334 9.51 -15.00 -0.14
CA LEU A 334 10.50 -14.06 -0.67
C LEU A 334 11.23 -14.63 -1.88
N ALA A 335 11.71 -15.88 -1.77
CA ALA A 335 12.37 -16.58 -2.86
C ALA A 335 11.45 -16.72 -4.07
N ALA A 336 10.17 -17.05 -3.88
CA ALA A 336 9.18 -17.14 -4.94
C ALA A 336 8.96 -15.80 -5.65
N ALA A 337 8.81 -14.69 -4.91
CA ALA A 337 8.64 -13.38 -5.52
C ALA A 337 9.89 -12.91 -6.28
N PHE A 338 11.07 -13.12 -5.71
CA PHE A 338 12.35 -12.86 -6.36
C PHE A 338 12.53 -13.69 -7.64
N SER A 339 12.36 -15.02 -7.54
CA SER A 339 12.52 -15.91 -8.68
C SER A 339 11.46 -15.69 -9.75
N GLY A 340 10.23 -15.33 -9.36
CA GLY A 340 9.16 -15.02 -10.30
C GLY A 340 9.47 -13.78 -11.13
N ALA A 341 10.02 -12.74 -10.50
CA ALA A 341 10.47 -11.54 -11.21
C ALA A 341 11.62 -11.85 -12.17
N VAL A 342 12.64 -12.61 -11.72
CA VAL A 342 13.76 -13.00 -12.59
C VAL A 342 13.27 -13.86 -13.76
N ALA A 343 12.53 -14.94 -13.45
CA ALA A 343 12.05 -15.91 -14.41
C ALA A 343 11.13 -15.27 -15.46
N THR A 344 10.33 -14.28 -15.09
CA THR A 344 9.44 -13.61 -16.05
C THR A 344 10.21 -12.92 -17.15
N GLU A 345 11.19 -12.12 -16.78
CA GLU A 345 11.98 -11.37 -17.76
C GLU A 345 12.86 -12.33 -18.59
N THR A 346 13.51 -13.32 -17.96
CA THR A 346 14.40 -14.25 -18.67
C THR A 346 13.66 -15.26 -19.54
N LEU A 347 12.57 -15.87 -19.04
CA LEU A 347 11.81 -16.86 -19.80
C LEU A 347 10.97 -16.22 -20.90
N ALA A 348 10.39 -15.03 -20.67
CA ALA A 348 9.65 -14.34 -21.73
C ALA A 348 10.59 -13.97 -22.89
N ALA A 349 11.79 -13.47 -22.60
CA ALA A 349 12.80 -13.17 -23.61
C ALA A 349 13.25 -14.45 -24.36
N TRP A 350 13.50 -15.54 -23.64
CA TRP A 350 13.88 -16.82 -24.25
C TRP A 350 12.77 -17.42 -25.14
N LEU A 351 11.52 -17.41 -24.69
CA LEU A 351 10.38 -17.88 -25.47
C LEU A 351 10.14 -17.01 -26.72
N SER A 352 10.27 -15.69 -26.58
CA SER A 352 10.17 -14.75 -27.70
C SER A 352 11.27 -15.02 -28.74
N HIS A 353 12.50 -15.30 -28.30
CA HIS A 353 13.60 -15.67 -29.19
C HIS A 353 13.32 -16.96 -29.98
N LEU A 354 12.82 -18.01 -29.32
CA LEU A 354 12.47 -19.27 -30.00
C LEU A 354 11.38 -19.12 -31.07
N ALA A 355 10.47 -18.17 -30.89
CA ALA A 355 9.36 -17.97 -31.80
C ALA A 355 9.66 -16.96 -32.92
N HIS A 356 10.79 -16.25 -32.83
CA HIS A 356 11.15 -15.15 -33.73
C HIS A 356 11.23 -15.61 -35.20
N ASP A 357 11.75 -16.82 -35.45
CA ASP A 357 11.90 -17.36 -36.80
C ASP A 357 10.59 -17.84 -37.43
N HIS A 358 9.53 -17.97 -36.61
CA HIS A 358 8.25 -18.55 -37.03
C HIS A 358 7.12 -17.52 -37.14
N ILE A 359 7.35 -16.29 -36.68
CA ILE A 359 6.28 -15.30 -36.49
C ILE A 359 6.78 -13.94 -36.97
N SER A 360 5.94 -13.28 -37.77
CA SER A 360 6.20 -11.89 -38.19
C SER A 360 6.09 -10.95 -36.98
N VAL A 361 7.24 -10.53 -36.47
CA VAL A 361 7.35 -9.64 -35.32
C VAL A 361 6.63 -8.32 -35.58
N GLY A 362 5.82 -7.88 -34.62
CA GLY A 362 5.00 -6.68 -34.75
C GLY A 362 3.75 -6.86 -35.61
N GLY A 363 3.51 -8.06 -36.17
CA GLY A 363 2.25 -8.40 -36.80
C GLY A 363 1.08 -8.49 -35.79
N PRO A 364 -0.19 -8.50 -36.24
CA PRO A 364 -1.34 -8.60 -35.35
C PRO A 364 -1.34 -9.88 -34.48
N LEU A 365 -0.92 -11.02 -35.04
CA LEU A 365 -0.80 -12.28 -34.33
C LEU A 365 0.21 -12.20 -33.18
N ASP A 366 1.38 -11.61 -33.46
CA ASP A 366 2.43 -11.42 -32.46
C ASP A 366 1.96 -10.49 -31.33
N THR A 367 1.49 -9.31 -31.73
CA THR A 367 1.06 -8.22 -30.84
C THR A 367 -0.10 -8.62 -29.91
N LEU A 368 -1.10 -9.34 -30.44
CA LEU A 368 -2.35 -9.62 -29.72
C LEU A 368 -2.34 -10.94 -28.96
N ILE A 369 -1.56 -11.93 -29.41
CA ILE A 369 -1.64 -13.30 -28.90
C ILE A 369 -0.28 -13.78 -28.40
N VAL A 370 0.73 -13.84 -29.27
CA VAL A 370 1.97 -14.57 -29.00
C VAL A 370 2.81 -13.85 -27.95
N SER A 371 3.11 -12.57 -28.14
CA SER A 371 3.89 -11.80 -27.19
C SER A 371 3.21 -11.69 -25.82
N PRO A 372 1.90 -11.38 -25.71
CA PRO A 372 1.18 -11.44 -24.43
C PRO A 372 1.20 -12.83 -23.79
N PHE A 373 1.09 -13.89 -24.59
CA PHE A 373 1.14 -15.27 -24.08
C PHE A 373 2.51 -15.59 -23.47
N PHE A 374 3.61 -15.29 -24.18
CA PHE A 374 4.96 -15.51 -23.63
C PHE A 374 5.28 -14.64 -22.44
N TRP A 375 4.73 -13.43 -22.39
CA TRP A 375 4.86 -12.57 -21.22
C TRP A 375 4.11 -13.13 -20.01
N LEU A 376 2.87 -13.60 -20.20
CA LEU A 376 2.04 -14.13 -19.12
C LEU A 376 2.44 -15.52 -18.65
N LEU A 377 2.99 -16.35 -19.53
CA LEU A 377 3.24 -17.77 -19.25
C LEU A 377 4.14 -17.98 -18.02
N PRO A 378 5.29 -17.26 -17.86
CA PRO A 378 6.11 -17.35 -16.65
C PRO A 378 5.41 -16.86 -15.37
N GLN A 379 4.42 -15.97 -15.52
CA GLN A 379 3.72 -15.32 -14.40
C GLN A 379 2.51 -16.15 -13.93
N ALA A 380 1.96 -16.99 -14.80
CA ALA A 380 0.75 -17.77 -14.57
C ALA A 380 0.81 -18.63 -13.28
N PRO A 381 1.92 -19.32 -12.94
CA PRO A 381 2.00 -20.09 -11.69
C PRO A 381 1.81 -19.22 -10.45
N PHE A 382 2.37 -18.01 -10.43
CA PHE A 382 2.26 -17.09 -9.29
C PHE A 382 0.87 -16.50 -9.17
N PHE A 383 0.27 -16.15 -10.31
CA PHE A 383 -1.13 -15.72 -10.34
C PHE A 383 -2.06 -16.82 -9.82
N LEU A 384 -1.86 -18.07 -10.26
CA LEU A 384 -2.63 -19.22 -9.79
C LEU A 384 -2.47 -19.42 -8.27
N VAL A 385 -1.23 -19.39 -7.75
CA VAL A 385 -0.97 -19.48 -6.31
C VAL A 385 -1.65 -18.33 -5.55
N ALA A 386 -1.58 -17.10 -6.04
CA ALA A 386 -2.28 -15.96 -5.43
C ALA A 386 -3.79 -16.17 -5.39
N VAL A 387 -4.41 -16.63 -6.48
CA VAL A 387 -5.85 -16.94 -6.53
C VAL A 387 -6.19 -18.07 -5.55
N LEU A 388 -5.41 -19.15 -5.52
CA LEU A 388 -5.63 -20.27 -4.59
C LEU A 388 -5.52 -19.83 -3.13
N LEU A 389 -4.52 -19.01 -2.78
CA LEU A 389 -4.35 -18.44 -1.44
C LEU A 389 -5.52 -17.51 -1.07
N LEU A 390 -6.01 -16.71 -2.01
CA LEU A 390 -7.17 -15.85 -1.81
C LEU A 390 -8.44 -16.68 -1.59
N VAL A 391 -8.71 -17.68 -2.43
CA VAL A 391 -9.88 -18.57 -2.30
C VAL A 391 -9.82 -19.36 -0.99
N HIS A 392 -8.68 -19.96 -0.68
CA HIS A 392 -8.52 -20.72 0.56
C HIS A 392 -8.64 -19.81 1.78
N GLY A 393 -7.93 -18.68 1.79
CA GLY A 393 -7.96 -17.74 2.90
C GLY A 393 -9.34 -17.11 3.13
N THR A 394 -10.10 -16.83 2.07
CA THR A 394 -11.49 -16.33 2.19
C THR A 394 -12.43 -17.41 2.73
N ARG A 395 -12.24 -18.68 2.38
CA ARG A 395 -12.97 -19.81 2.99
C ARG A 395 -12.66 -19.95 4.48
N VAL A 396 -11.39 -19.87 4.87
CA VAL A 396 -10.97 -19.90 6.28
C VAL A 396 -11.59 -18.73 7.05
N ARG A 397 -11.54 -17.51 6.51
CA ARG A 397 -12.21 -16.34 7.10
C ARG A 397 -13.72 -16.55 7.22
N ALA A 398 -14.37 -17.14 6.23
CA ALA A 398 -15.80 -17.40 6.27
C ALA A 398 -16.16 -18.41 7.37
N ALA A 399 -15.39 -19.49 7.52
CA ALA A 399 -15.57 -20.46 8.59
C ALA A 399 -15.35 -19.83 9.98
N ALA A 400 -14.29 -19.02 10.13
CA ALA A 400 -14.03 -18.27 11.36
C ALA A 400 -15.14 -17.27 11.70
N ALA A 401 -15.64 -16.54 10.71
CA ALA A 401 -16.74 -15.59 10.90
C ALA A 401 -18.04 -16.31 11.30
N ARG A 402 -18.33 -17.50 10.74
CA ARG A 402 -19.47 -18.33 11.17
C ARG A 402 -19.38 -18.71 12.64
N ALA A 403 -18.23 -19.20 13.06
CA ALA A 403 -18.00 -19.57 14.45
C ALA A 403 -18.16 -18.37 15.38
N ALA A 404 -17.61 -17.20 15.00
CA ALA A 404 -17.71 -15.98 15.79
C ALA A 404 -19.13 -15.40 15.86
N VAL A 405 -19.88 -15.42 14.75
CA VAL A 405 -21.29 -15.03 14.72
C VAL A 405 -22.11 -15.95 15.63
N SER A 406 -21.93 -17.27 15.52
CA SER A 406 -22.61 -18.25 16.38
C SER A 406 -22.30 -18.01 17.86
N ALA A 407 -21.03 -17.81 18.23
CA ALA A 407 -20.63 -17.52 19.60
C ALA A 407 -21.20 -16.20 20.13
N GLU A 408 -21.35 -15.18 19.28
CA GLU A 408 -21.96 -13.91 19.69
C GLU A 408 -23.48 -14.04 19.88
N THR A 409 -24.16 -14.83 19.04
CA THR A 409 -25.61 -15.05 19.16
C THR A 409 -26.03 -15.71 20.48
N SER A 410 -25.15 -16.52 21.09
CA SER A 410 -25.40 -17.12 22.40
C SER A 410 -25.06 -16.20 23.58
N THR A 411 -24.28 -15.15 23.35
CA THR A 411 -23.73 -14.29 24.42
C THR A 411 -24.40 -12.92 24.48
N SER A 412 -24.89 -12.38 23.36
CA SER A 412 -25.38 -11.00 23.28
C SER A 412 -26.54 -10.84 22.28
N PRO A 413 -27.53 -9.96 22.55
CA PRO A 413 -28.58 -9.61 21.59
C PRO A 413 -28.08 -8.76 20.40
N ALA A 414 -26.80 -8.36 20.39
CA ALA A 414 -26.20 -7.60 19.30
C ALA A 414 -26.33 -8.33 17.94
N ILE A 415 -26.25 -9.66 17.93
CA ILE A 415 -26.53 -10.48 16.74
C ILE A 415 -27.57 -11.52 17.13
N THR A 416 -28.74 -11.49 16.49
CA THR A 416 -29.80 -12.46 16.81
C THR A 416 -29.62 -13.75 15.98
N PRO A 417 -30.18 -14.89 16.45
CA PRO A 417 -30.20 -16.12 15.66
C PRO A 417 -30.84 -15.95 14.27
N GLN A 418 -31.83 -15.06 14.15
CA GLN A 418 -32.50 -14.74 12.88
C GLN A 418 -31.60 -13.94 11.93
N GLU A 419 -30.70 -13.11 12.43
CA GLU A 419 -29.77 -12.30 11.63
C GLU A 419 -28.56 -13.11 11.15
N ALA A 420 -28.18 -14.17 11.89
CA ALA A 420 -26.96 -14.93 11.63
C ALA A 420 -26.83 -15.49 10.19
N PRO A 421 -27.87 -16.10 9.57
CA PRO A 421 -27.77 -16.61 8.20
C PRO A 421 -27.44 -15.50 7.18
N PHE A 422 -28.00 -14.30 7.37
CA PHE A 422 -27.77 -13.14 6.50
C PHE A 422 -26.36 -12.56 6.64
N LEU A 423 -25.70 -12.74 7.79
CA LEU A 423 -24.33 -12.27 8.00
C LEU A 423 -23.30 -13.25 7.44
N VAL A 424 -23.58 -14.54 7.57
CA VAL A 424 -22.69 -15.64 7.23
C VAL A 424 -22.62 -15.89 5.73
N ASP A 425 -23.76 -15.86 5.04
CA ASP A 425 -23.82 -16.17 3.61
C ASP A 425 -23.73 -14.87 2.79
N PRO A 426 -22.65 -14.68 1.99
CA PRO A 426 -22.49 -13.48 1.18
C PRO A 426 -23.57 -13.32 0.10
N ALA A 427 -24.09 -14.41 -0.45
CA ALA A 427 -25.11 -14.38 -1.49
C ALA A 427 -26.44 -13.94 -0.89
N VAL A 428 -26.84 -14.55 0.23
CA VAL A 428 -28.04 -14.14 0.96
C VAL A 428 -27.93 -12.68 1.37
N ARG A 429 -26.79 -12.25 1.94
CA ARG A 429 -26.55 -10.85 2.31
C ARG A 429 -26.73 -9.88 1.15
N PHE A 430 -26.19 -10.22 -0.01
CA PHE A 430 -26.31 -9.41 -1.22
C PHE A 430 -27.78 -9.30 -1.65
N TRP A 431 -28.49 -10.42 -1.73
CA TRP A 431 -29.91 -10.42 -2.10
C TRP A 431 -30.79 -9.70 -1.08
N THR A 432 -30.47 -9.75 0.21
CA THR A 432 -31.15 -8.93 1.23
C THR A 432 -30.93 -7.45 0.98
N LEU A 433 -29.70 -7.02 0.69
CA LEU A 433 -29.43 -5.61 0.36
C LEU A 433 -30.20 -5.18 -0.90
N VAL A 434 -30.22 -6.02 -1.95
CA VAL A 434 -30.98 -5.74 -3.18
C VAL A 434 -32.49 -5.68 -2.90
N GLY A 435 -33.02 -6.62 -2.11
CA GLY A 435 -34.42 -6.64 -1.70
C GLY A 435 -34.81 -5.40 -0.88
N THR A 436 -34.01 -5.03 0.11
CA THR A 436 -34.20 -3.82 0.90
C THR A 436 -34.09 -2.56 0.03
N TRP A 437 -33.18 -2.52 -0.93
CA TRP A 437 -33.10 -1.41 -1.88
C TRP A 437 -34.38 -1.28 -2.72
N ARG A 438 -34.91 -2.39 -3.22
CA ARG A 438 -36.15 -2.41 -4.01
C ARG A 438 -37.39 -2.00 -3.19
N LEU A 439 -37.46 -2.42 -1.92
CA LEU A 439 -38.64 -2.19 -1.06
C LEU A 439 -38.60 -0.86 -0.28
N GLN A 440 -37.42 -0.45 0.20
CA GLN A 440 -37.23 0.69 1.11
C GLN A 440 -36.33 1.78 0.51
N GLY A 441 -35.91 1.61 -0.74
CA GLY A 441 -35.04 2.55 -1.42
C GLY A 441 -33.59 2.54 -0.92
N TRP A 442 -32.85 3.53 -1.40
CA TRP A 442 -31.41 3.63 -1.15
C TRP A 442 -31.04 3.91 0.31
N SER A 443 -31.91 4.63 1.04
CA SER A 443 -31.73 4.91 2.47
C SER A 443 -31.81 3.63 3.30
N GLY A 444 -32.83 2.80 3.10
CA GLY A 444 -32.99 1.51 3.77
C GLY A 444 -31.81 0.58 3.52
N MET A 445 -31.38 0.46 2.25
CA MET A 445 -30.20 -0.33 1.89
C MET A 445 -28.92 0.17 2.59
N ARG A 446 -28.70 1.49 2.64
CA ARG A 446 -27.53 2.08 3.34
C ARG A 446 -27.57 1.81 4.84
N THR A 447 -28.72 1.94 5.48
CA THR A 447 -28.90 1.65 6.92
C THR A 447 -28.62 0.18 7.21
N LEU A 448 -29.22 -0.74 6.43
CA LEU A 448 -28.95 -2.17 6.55
C LEU A 448 -27.48 -2.51 6.34
N ARG A 449 -26.84 -1.93 5.31
CA ARG A 449 -25.41 -2.12 5.05
C ARG A 449 -24.55 -1.64 6.21
N ARG A 450 -24.89 -0.50 6.84
CA ARG A 450 -24.18 0.02 8.03
C ARG A 450 -24.34 -0.92 9.23
N LEU A 451 -25.55 -1.42 9.48
CA LEU A 451 -25.83 -2.39 10.53
C LEU A 451 -25.04 -3.70 10.33
N GLN A 452 -25.17 -4.32 9.15
CA GLN A 452 -24.45 -5.56 8.82
C GLN A 452 -22.93 -5.37 8.90
N THR A 453 -22.40 -4.21 8.47
CA THR A 453 -20.96 -3.92 8.61
C THR A 453 -20.55 -3.86 10.08
N ALA A 454 -21.33 -3.20 10.94
CA ALA A 454 -21.04 -3.13 12.37
C ALA A 454 -21.13 -4.52 13.05
N GLN A 455 -22.06 -5.36 12.63
CA GLN A 455 -22.16 -6.74 13.13
C GLN A 455 -20.98 -7.61 12.70
N LEU A 456 -20.51 -7.45 11.45
CA LEU A 456 -19.33 -8.15 10.96
C LEU A 456 -18.04 -7.64 11.62
N ASP A 457 -17.95 -6.35 11.94
CA ASP A 457 -16.84 -5.79 12.72
C ASP A 457 -16.83 -6.41 14.14
N LEU A 458 -18.00 -6.54 14.78
CA LEU A 458 -18.15 -7.22 16.07
C LEU A 458 -17.75 -8.71 15.98
N ALA A 459 -18.22 -9.43 14.97
CA ALA A 459 -17.84 -10.84 14.75
C ALA A 459 -16.33 -10.99 14.48
N ALA A 460 -15.72 -10.09 13.71
CA ALA A 460 -14.28 -10.09 13.46
C ALA A 460 -13.48 -9.77 14.74
N TRP A 461 -13.99 -8.89 15.60
CA TRP A 461 -13.41 -8.66 16.92
C TRP A 461 -13.52 -9.91 17.81
N ARG A 462 -14.69 -10.54 17.87
CA ARG A 462 -14.97 -11.76 18.65
C ARG A 462 -14.10 -12.94 18.23
N TRP A 463 -13.86 -13.08 16.93
CA TRP A 463 -12.94 -14.11 16.41
C TRP A 463 -11.51 -13.95 16.95
N ARG A 464 -11.05 -12.70 17.13
CA ARG A 464 -9.71 -12.40 17.66
C ARG A 464 -9.63 -12.45 19.18
N HIS A 465 -10.75 -12.22 19.86
CA HIS A 465 -10.85 -12.15 21.31
C HIS A 465 -11.89 -13.19 21.80
N PRO A 466 -11.43 -14.44 22.08
CA PRO A 466 -12.29 -15.50 22.61
C PRO A 466 -12.93 -15.14 23.95
N ASP A 467 -12.38 -14.18 24.68
CA ASP A 467 -12.99 -13.61 25.88
C ASP A 467 -13.99 -12.48 25.50
N PRO A 468 -15.28 -12.60 25.86
CA PRO A 468 -16.30 -11.62 25.48
C PRO A 468 -16.21 -10.30 26.27
N THR A 469 -15.41 -10.20 27.32
CA THR A 469 -15.50 -9.11 28.31
C THR A 469 -14.74 -7.82 27.95
N GLY A 470 -14.09 -7.75 26.79
CA GLY A 470 -13.31 -6.56 26.40
C GLY A 470 -14.16 -5.31 26.14
N GLU A 471 -13.65 -4.14 26.57
CA GLU A 471 -14.29 -2.82 26.38
C GLU A 471 -14.59 -2.51 24.91
N GLU A 472 -13.66 -2.84 24.01
CA GLU A 472 -13.85 -2.64 22.57
C GLU A 472 -15.02 -3.49 22.04
N GLY A 473 -15.17 -4.73 22.51
CA GLY A 473 -16.30 -5.59 22.22
C GLY A 473 -17.61 -4.99 22.70
N ASN A 474 -17.64 -4.45 23.92
CA ASN A 474 -18.81 -3.75 24.46
C ASN A 474 -19.17 -2.50 23.66
N ALA A 475 -18.17 -1.71 23.23
CA ALA A 475 -18.39 -0.55 22.37
C ALA A 475 -18.96 -0.95 21.00
N LEU A 476 -18.49 -2.06 20.42
CA LEU A 476 -19.01 -2.61 19.17
C LEU A 476 -20.44 -3.13 19.33
N ARG A 477 -20.75 -3.86 20.41
CA ARG A 477 -22.12 -4.28 20.75
C ARG A 477 -23.05 -3.07 20.90
N ALA A 478 -22.65 -2.06 21.66
CA ALA A 478 -23.41 -0.83 21.84
C ALA A 478 -23.63 -0.09 20.51
N LYS A 479 -22.63 -0.06 19.62
CA LYS A 479 -22.76 0.48 18.27
C LYS A 479 -23.80 -0.29 17.45
N VAL A 480 -23.79 -1.62 17.49
CA VAL A 480 -24.78 -2.45 16.80
C VAL A 480 -26.19 -2.19 17.35
N MET A 481 -26.35 -2.15 18.67
CA MET A 481 -27.65 -1.89 19.30
C MET A 481 -28.21 -0.49 18.96
N ARG A 482 -27.36 0.54 18.92
CA ARG A 482 -27.76 1.89 18.45
C ARG A 482 -28.23 1.88 17.00
N LEU A 483 -27.58 1.11 16.13
CA LEU A 483 -27.99 1.00 14.73
C LEU A 483 -29.30 0.22 14.56
N LYS A 484 -29.56 -0.77 15.42
CA LYS A 484 -30.83 -1.52 15.45
C LYS A 484 -32.01 -0.69 15.94
N ALA A 485 -31.78 0.17 16.94
CA ALA A 485 -32.80 1.07 17.48
C ALA A 485 -33.31 2.12 16.46
N GLY A 486 -32.63 2.24 15.31
CA GLY A 486 -32.95 3.25 14.29
C GLY A 486 -32.43 4.64 14.67
N PRO A 487 -32.65 5.65 13.82
CA PRO A 487 -32.41 7.03 14.21
C PRO A 487 -33.29 7.34 15.42
N VAL A 488 -32.67 7.67 16.55
CA VAL A 488 -33.38 8.26 17.68
C VAL A 488 -34.14 9.47 17.11
N PRO A 489 -35.47 9.54 17.22
CA PRO A 489 -36.22 10.72 16.82
C PRO A 489 -35.50 11.94 17.40
N PRO A 490 -35.30 13.04 16.65
CA PRO A 490 -34.72 14.24 17.23
C PRO A 490 -35.47 14.52 18.52
N ALA A 491 -34.74 14.67 19.63
CA ALA A 491 -35.34 14.98 20.92
C ALA A 491 -36.36 16.09 20.68
N PRO A 492 -37.62 15.96 21.20
CA PRO A 492 -38.67 16.93 20.94
C PRO A 492 -38.06 18.31 21.16
N MET A 493 -38.10 19.12 20.09
CA MET A 493 -37.51 20.46 20.10
C MET A 493 -37.98 21.11 21.40
N PRO A 494 -37.06 21.56 22.29
CA PRO A 494 -37.49 22.20 23.52
C PRO A 494 -38.50 23.27 23.14
N PRO A 495 -39.66 23.34 23.84
CA PRO A 495 -40.72 24.26 23.47
C PRO A 495 -40.09 25.64 23.28
N PRO A 496 -40.45 26.37 22.21
CA PRO A 496 -39.86 27.67 21.93
C PRO A 496 -39.87 28.49 23.23
N PRO A 497 -38.75 29.15 23.58
CA PRO A 497 -38.65 29.89 24.83
C PRO A 497 -39.89 30.77 24.94
N ARG A 498 -40.63 30.64 26.05
CA ARG A 498 -41.82 31.46 26.29
C ARG A 498 -41.42 32.91 26.00
N PRO A 499 -42.16 33.64 25.15
CA PRO A 499 -41.87 35.04 24.90
C PRO A 499 -41.71 35.72 26.27
N PRO A 500 -40.68 36.56 26.45
CA PRO A 500 -40.44 37.22 27.72
C PRO A 500 -41.73 37.89 28.15
N ALA A 501 -42.12 37.65 29.41
CA ALA A 501 -43.29 38.31 29.98
C ALA A 501 -43.18 39.81 29.69
N PRO A 502 -44.25 40.45 29.19
CA PRO A 502 -44.21 41.87 28.90
C PRO A 502 -43.67 42.60 30.13
N PRO A 503 -42.71 43.52 29.97
CA PRO A 503 -42.13 44.25 31.08
C PRO A 503 -43.28 44.82 31.91
N ALA A 504 -43.26 44.53 33.22
CA ALA A 504 -44.22 45.07 34.16
C ALA A 504 -44.35 46.57 33.89
N GLN A 505 -45.55 47.02 33.52
CA GLN A 505 -45.83 48.42 33.26
C GLN A 505 -45.28 49.22 34.43
N ALA A 506 -44.34 50.12 34.14
CA ALA A 506 -43.80 51.01 35.15
C ALA A 506 -44.97 51.70 35.87
N PRO A 507 -44.95 51.76 37.21
CA PRO A 507 -46.02 52.40 37.96
C PRO A 507 -46.22 53.82 37.43
N ALA A 508 -47.47 54.13 37.08
CA ALA A 508 -47.83 55.44 36.56
C ALA A 508 -47.31 56.54 37.51
N PRO A 509 -46.67 57.60 36.98
CA PRO A 509 -46.19 58.69 37.80
C PRO A 509 -47.36 59.29 38.59
N PRO A 510 -47.17 59.61 39.88
CA PRO A 510 -48.20 60.20 40.71
C PRO A 510 -48.68 61.50 40.08
N ALA A 511 -50.01 61.67 40.04
CA ALA A 511 -50.64 62.87 39.52
C ALA A 511 -50.08 64.12 40.20
N PRO A 512 -49.75 65.19 39.44
CA PRO A 512 -49.23 66.42 40.01
C PRO A 512 -50.22 67.01 41.01
N ARG A 513 -49.72 67.40 42.18
CA ARG A 513 -50.52 68.11 43.18
C ARG A 513 -50.91 69.48 42.62
N PRO A 514 -52.18 69.90 42.78
CA PRO A 514 -52.61 71.23 42.35
C PRO A 514 -51.95 72.28 43.26
N GLY A 515 -51.02 73.08 42.74
CA GLY A 515 -50.44 74.18 43.51
C GLY A 515 -49.10 74.77 43.08
N GLU A 516 -48.42 74.28 42.05
CA GLU A 516 -47.16 74.88 41.58
C GLU A 516 -47.33 75.54 40.21
N ALA A 517 -47.90 76.75 40.25
CA ALA A 517 -47.79 77.76 39.22
C ALA A 517 -47.43 79.07 39.92
N ALA A 518 -46.17 79.49 39.84
CA ALA A 518 -45.69 80.89 39.82
C ALA A 518 -44.23 80.97 40.29
N SER A 519 -43.32 81.20 39.33
CA SER A 519 -42.20 82.16 39.41
C SER A 519 -41.44 82.16 38.10
#